data_AF-A0A0Q5YVC5-F1
#
_entry.id   AF-A0A0Q5YVC5-F1
#
_cell.length_a   1.000
_cell.length_b   1.000
_cell.length_c   1.000
_cell.angle_alpha   90.00
_cell.angle_beta   90.00
_cell.angle_gamma   90.00
#
_symmetry.space_group_name_H-M   'P 1'
#
loop_
_entity.id
_entity.type
_entity.pdbx_description
1 polymer ?
#
loop_
_entity_poly.entity_id
_entity_poly.type
_entity_poly.pdbx_seq_one_letter_code
_entity_poly.pdbx_strand_id
1 'polypeptide(L)'
;MNCRALAGDQAHVRNTMILSIPADQFRNDVRGLVIAACLIGGLILWFAIAGRSDRVIYRGVDKAWSEPGRVHLNTEPPGNYVIERNAEFDAMKIGCVYALNYDAGFGRQGHNPWKAVRSFTLVRC
;
A
#
# COMPACT_ATOMS: atom_id res chain seq x y z
N MET A 1 86.26 5.86 -4.38
CA MET A 1 85.64 5.73 -5.72
C MET A 1 84.86 4.42 -5.71
N ASN A 2 83.54 4.29 -5.82
CA ASN A 2 82.48 5.19 -6.28
C ASN A 2 81.16 4.88 -5.58
N CYS A 3 80.37 5.92 -5.33
CA CYS A 3 78.96 5.88 -4.97
C CYS A 3 78.08 5.60 -6.20
N ARG A 4 76.94 4.92 -6.04
CA ARG A 4 75.63 5.39 -6.53
C ARG A 4 74.47 4.53 -6.01
N ALA A 5 73.51 5.23 -5.44
CA ALA A 5 72.18 4.79 -5.04
C ALA A 5 71.16 5.07 -6.17
N LEU A 6 69.91 4.66 -5.89
CA LEU A 6 68.61 4.89 -6.57
C LEU A 6 68.25 3.86 -7.65
N ALA A 7 67.01 3.43 -7.85
CA ALA A 7 65.71 3.42 -7.16
C ALA A 7 64.71 2.79 -8.17
N GLY A 8 63.63 2.16 -7.69
CA GLY A 8 62.54 1.63 -8.51
C GLY A 8 62.73 0.13 -8.82
N ASP A 9 61.76 -0.76 -8.65
CA ASP A 9 60.33 -0.57 -8.79
C ASP A 9 59.56 -1.57 -7.92
N GLN A 10 58.48 -1.07 -7.34
CA GLN A 10 57.54 -1.83 -6.54
C GLN A 10 56.75 -2.80 -7.44
N ALA A 11 57.21 -4.05 -7.55
CA ALA A 11 56.31 -5.15 -7.93
C ALA A 11 55.54 -5.62 -6.68
N HIS A 12 54.79 -4.68 -6.10
CA HIS A 12 53.92 -4.86 -4.96
C HIS A 12 52.72 -5.71 -5.39
N VAL A 13 52.69 -6.96 -4.92
CA VAL A 13 51.49 -7.70 -4.47
C VAL A 13 50.24 -7.44 -5.32
N ARG A 14 50.11 -8.11 -6.46
CA ARG A 14 48.81 -8.32 -7.08
C ARG A 14 48.73 -9.75 -7.58
N ASN A 15 47.87 -10.53 -6.95
CA ASN A 15 47.08 -11.65 -7.51
C ASN A 15 46.74 -12.73 -6.46
N THR A 16 46.55 -12.32 -5.20
CA THR A 16 45.62 -13.00 -4.28
C THR A 16 44.35 -12.17 -4.18
N MET A 17 43.61 -12.03 -5.29
CA MET A 17 42.16 -11.88 -5.18
C MET A 17 41.60 -13.26 -4.77
N ILE A 18 41.85 -13.63 -3.51
CA ILE A 18 40.93 -14.51 -2.82
C ILE A 18 39.64 -13.70 -2.80
N LEU A 19 38.65 -14.19 -3.56
CA LEU A 19 37.28 -13.69 -3.54
C LEU A 19 36.65 -14.05 -2.19
N SER A 20 37.26 -13.62 -1.08
CA SER A 20 36.63 -13.57 0.22
C SER A 20 35.72 -12.36 0.19
N ILE A 21 34.61 -12.51 -0.53
CA ILE A 21 33.40 -11.76 -0.20
C ILE A 21 33.21 -12.04 1.29
N PRO A 22 33.33 -11.06 2.20
CA PRO A 22 33.22 -11.35 3.61
C PRO A 22 31.85 -11.98 3.80
N ALA A 23 31.79 -13.22 4.29
CA ALA A 23 30.54 -13.90 4.56
C ALA A 23 29.65 -13.03 5.48
N ASP A 24 30.28 -12.20 6.31
CA ASP A 24 29.64 -11.17 7.14
C ASP A 24 28.98 -10.05 6.32
N GLN A 25 29.60 -9.60 5.23
CA GLN A 25 29.01 -8.58 4.35
C GLN A 25 27.81 -9.14 3.57
N PHE A 26 27.93 -10.36 3.05
CA PHE A 26 26.80 -11.05 2.41
C PHE A 26 25.66 -11.33 3.40
N ARG A 27 25.97 -11.71 4.64
CA ARG A 27 24.98 -11.97 5.68
C ARG A 27 24.29 -10.69 6.16
N ASN A 28 25.02 -9.58 6.20
CA ASN A 28 24.47 -8.25 6.50
C ASN A 28 23.61 -7.72 5.35
N ASP A 29 24.03 -7.91 4.10
CA ASP A 29 23.24 -7.55 2.91
C ASP A 29 21.95 -8.37 2.81
N VAL A 30 22.00 -9.69 3.05
CA VAL A 30 20.82 -10.56 3.07
C VAL A 30 19.89 -10.19 4.23
N ARG A 31 20.43 -9.90 5.43
CA ARG A 31 19.62 -9.43 6.56
C ARG A 31 18.95 -8.09 6.25
N GLY A 32 19.69 -7.15 5.65
CA GLY A 32 19.16 -5.86 5.22
C GLY A 32 18.04 -6.01 4.19
N LEU A 33 18.23 -6.89 3.20
CA LEU A 33 17.25 -7.20 2.18
C LEU A 33 15.97 -7.82 2.78
N VAL A 34 16.11 -8.77 3.71
CA VAL A 34 14.96 -9.40 4.40
C VAL A 34 14.21 -8.36 5.23
N ILE A 35 14.91 -7.49 5.96
CA ILE A 35 14.26 -6.43 6.74
C ILE A 35 13.53 -5.46 5.80
N ALA A 36 14.16 -5.02 4.71
CA ALA A 36 13.54 -4.16 3.73
C ALA A 36 12.30 -4.81 3.10
N ALA A 37 12.38 -6.10 2.73
CA ALA A 37 11.26 -6.84 2.18
C ALA A 37 10.10 -6.98 3.20
N CYS A 38 10.40 -7.24 4.47
CA CYS A 38 9.39 -7.29 5.54
C CYS A 38 8.73 -5.93 5.77
N LEU A 39 9.50 -4.83 5.74
CA LEU A 39 8.97 -3.48 5.91
C LEU A 39 8.08 -3.09 4.73
N ILE A 40 8.52 -3.36 3.49
CA ILE A 40 7.73 -3.07 2.28
C ILE A 40 6.48 -3.95 2.26
N GLY A 41 6.61 -5.25 2.54
CA GLY A 41 5.48 -6.17 2.64
C GLY A 41 4.48 -5.76 3.72
N GLY A 42 4.98 -5.37 4.90
CA GLY A 42 4.16 -4.85 5.99
C GLY A 42 3.44 -3.55 5.63
N LEU A 43 4.10 -2.63 4.92
CA LEU A 43 3.49 -1.38 4.45
C LEU A 43 2.38 -1.63 3.42
N ILE A 44 2.62 -2.54 2.47
CA ILE A 44 1.62 -2.92 1.46
C ILE A 44 0.42 -3.58 2.14
N LEU A 45 0.67 -4.51 3.05
CA LEU A 45 -0.38 -5.19 3.80
C LEU A 45 -1.19 -4.21 4.65
N TRP A 46 -0.51 -3.29 5.35
CA TRP A 46 -1.16 -2.23 6.12
C TRP A 46 -2.09 -1.39 5.25
N PHE A 47 -1.63 -0.96 4.07
CA PHE A 47 -2.44 -0.17 3.15
C PHE A 47 -3.64 -0.95 2.60
N ALA A 48 -3.48 -2.25 2.34
CA ALA A 48 -4.58 -3.13 1.91
C ALA A 48 -5.64 -3.34 3.01
N ILE A 49 -5.23 -3.31 4.29
CA ILE A 49 -6.13 -3.44 5.44
C ILE A 49 -6.80 -2.10 5.78
N ALA A 50 -6.03 -1.02 5.82
CA ALA A 50 -6.52 0.31 6.20
C ALA A 50 -7.52 0.88 5.19
N GLY A 51 -7.41 0.50 3.90
CA GLY A 51 -8.29 0.97 2.85
C GLY A 51 -8.25 2.50 2.68
N ARG A 52 -9.30 3.07 2.07
CA ARG A 52 -9.55 4.50 2.05
C ARG A 52 -10.89 4.80 2.71
N SER A 53 -10.97 5.96 3.35
CA SER A 53 -12.16 6.39 4.07
C SER A 53 -12.63 7.74 3.54
N ASP A 54 -13.85 7.81 3.03
CA ASP A 54 -14.47 9.07 2.61
C ASP A 54 -15.62 9.43 3.56
N ARG A 55 -15.67 10.70 3.98
CA ARG A 55 -16.80 11.22 4.77
C ARG A 55 -17.85 11.77 3.83
N VAL A 56 -19.05 11.20 3.90
CA VAL A 56 -20.17 11.57 3.03
C VAL A 56 -21.48 11.61 3.81
N ILE A 57 -22.39 12.48 3.39
CA ILE A 57 -23.77 12.50 3.85
C ILE A 57 -24.53 11.43 3.07
N TYR A 58 -25.18 10.50 3.75
CA TYR A 58 -25.99 9.48 3.11
C TYR A 58 -27.33 10.07 2.66
N ARG A 59 -27.62 10.02 1.35
CA ARG A 59 -28.86 10.56 0.74
C ARG A 59 -29.86 9.46 0.37
N GLY A 60 -29.55 8.20 0.62
CA GLY A 60 -30.38 7.04 0.25
C GLY A 60 -29.69 6.17 -0.79
N VAL A 61 -30.46 5.32 -1.46
CA VAL A 61 -29.97 4.48 -2.56
C VAL A 61 -30.28 5.10 -3.91
N ASP A 62 -29.38 4.92 -4.86
CA ASP A 62 -29.69 5.19 -6.27
C ASP A 62 -30.61 4.08 -6.79
N LYS A 63 -31.80 4.47 -7.26
CA LYS A 63 -32.79 3.53 -7.81
C LYS A 63 -32.44 3.05 -9.21
N ALA A 64 -31.50 3.72 -9.89
CA ALA A 64 -31.21 3.44 -11.29
C ALA A 64 -30.47 2.11 -11.50
N TRP A 65 -29.69 1.64 -10.50
CA TRP A 65 -28.88 0.44 -10.61
C TRP A 65 -28.81 -0.32 -9.27
N SER A 66 -29.53 -1.43 -9.17
CA SER A 66 -29.38 -2.40 -8.09
C SER A 66 -29.11 -3.78 -8.69
N GLU A 67 -27.87 -4.25 -8.61
CA GLU A 67 -27.57 -5.66 -8.83
C GLU A 67 -28.17 -6.50 -7.68
N PRO A 68 -28.54 -7.77 -7.91
CA PRO A 68 -29.04 -8.63 -6.83
C PRO A 68 -27.99 -8.74 -5.71
N GLY A 69 -28.32 -8.22 -4.52
CA GLY A 69 -27.44 -8.26 -3.34
C GLY A 69 -26.52 -7.04 -3.15
N ARG A 70 -26.45 -6.10 -4.10
CA ARG A 70 -25.66 -4.86 -3.99
C ARG A 70 -26.50 -3.63 -4.27
N VAL A 71 -26.23 -2.55 -3.54
CA VAL A 71 -26.96 -1.29 -3.69
C VAL A 71 -25.97 -0.14 -3.88
N HIS A 72 -26.30 0.75 -4.82
CA HIS A 72 -25.57 1.99 -5.04
C HIS A 72 -26.03 3.04 -4.04
N LEU A 73 -25.06 3.67 -3.37
CA LEU A 73 -25.35 4.71 -2.40
C LEU A 73 -25.38 6.07 -3.08
N ASN A 74 -26.47 6.80 -2.87
CA ASN A 74 -26.53 8.21 -3.17
C ASN A 74 -25.91 8.97 -1.98
N THR A 75 -24.89 9.79 -2.25
CA THR A 75 -24.06 10.42 -1.23
C THR A 75 -23.74 11.87 -1.58
N GLU A 76 -23.41 12.67 -0.58
CA GLU A 76 -22.91 14.04 -0.77
C GLU A 76 -21.59 14.23 0.00
N PRO A 77 -20.48 14.58 -0.67
CA PRO A 77 -20.33 14.80 -2.11
C PRO A 77 -20.63 13.53 -2.95
N PRO A 78 -21.08 13.69 -4.22
CA PRO A 78 -21.46 12.56 -5.06
C PRO A 78 -20.26 11.66 -5.34
N GLY A 79 -20.43 10.37 -5.10
CA GLY A 79 -19.43 9.36 -5.44
C GLY A 79 -20.09 8.01 -5.77
N ASN A 80 -19.40 7.21 -6.56
CA ASN A 80 -19.86 5.90 -7.00
C ASN A 80 -19.55 4.85 -5.92
N TYR A 81 -20.33 4.83 -4.85
CA TYR A 81 -20.17 3.85 -3.77
C TYR A 81 -21.17 2.71 -3.91
N VAL A 82 -20.69 1.49 -3.71
CA VAL A 82 -21.49 0.27 -3.75
C VAL A 82 -21.33 -0.46 -2.43
N ILE A 83 -22.44 -0.86 -1.80
CA ILE A 83 -22.43 -1.65 -0.58
C ILE A 83 -23.27 -2.91 -0.77
N GLU A 84 -22.89 -3.98 -0.08
CA GLU A 84 -23.70 -5.20 -0.03
C GLU A 84 -24.94 -4.96 0.84
N ARG A 85 -26.08 -5.50 0.41
CA ARG A 85 -27.33 -5.37 1.18
C ARG A 85 -27.26 -6.30 2.38
N ASN A 86 -26.95 -5.73 3.55
CA ASN A 86 -26.89 -6.42 4.83
C ASN A 86 -27.70 -5.66 5.90
N ALA A 87 -27.87 -6.28 7.08
CA ALA A 87 -28.61 -5.66 8.19
C ALA A 87 -27.98 -4.34 8.67
N GLU A 88 -26.66 -4.17 8.49
CA GLU A 88 -25.98 -2.93 8.81
C GLU A 88 -26.43 -1.80 7.87
N PHE A 89 -26.48 -2.06 6.57
CA PHE A 89 -26.98 -1.13 5.57
C PHE A 89 -28.43 -0.70 5.87
N ASP A 90 -29.30 -1.65 6.23
CA ASP A 90 -30.69 -1.35 6.57
C ASP A 90 -30.83 -0.45 7.82
N ALA A 91 -29.80 -0.38 8.66
CA ALA A 91 -29.75 0.52 9.82
C ALA A 91 -29.25 1.94 9.48
N MET A 92 -28.80 2.20 8.25
CA MET A 92 -28.33 3.53 7.84
C MET A 92 -29.47 4.54 7.76
N LYS A 93 -29.23 5.76 8.26
CA LYS A 93 -30.21 6.85 8.29
C LYS A 93 -29.90 7.91 7.26
N ILE A 94 -30.88 8.23 6.43
CA ILE A 94 -30.79 9.29 5.43
C ILE A 94 -30.56 10.64 6.13
N GLY A 95 -29.62 11.43 5.62
CA GLY A 95 -29.25 12.74 6.14
C GLY A 95 -28.08 12.73 7.13
N CYS A 96 -27.65 11.55 7.60
CA CYS A 96 -26.50 11.45 8.51
C CYS A 96 -25.17 11.37 7.75
N VAL A 97 -24.10 11.83 8.41
CA VAL A 97 -22.73 11.74 7.93
C VAL A 97 -22.13 10.41 8.33
N TYR A 98 -21.64 9.68 7.34
CA TYR A 98 -20.93 8.41 7.51
C TYR A 98 -19.51 8.52 6.97
N ALA A 99 -18.57 7.86 7.63
CA ALA A 99 -17.27 7.55 7.07
C ALA A 99 -17.37 6.19 6.39
N LEU A 100 -17.29 6.16 5.06
CA LEU A 100 -17.33 4.94 4.25
C LEU A 100 -15.89 4.47 4.02
N ASN A 101 -15.58 3.28 4.52
CA ASN A 101 -14.30 2.61 4.28
C ASN A 101 -14.45 1.70 3.06
N TYR A 102 -13.58 1.87 2.09
CA TYR A 102 -13.59 1.12 0.84
C TYR A 102 -12.17 0.68 0.47
N ASP A 103 -12.09 -0.25 -0.47
CA ASP A 103 -10.81 -0.77 -0.93
C ASP A 103 -9.94 0.29 -1.61
N ALA A 104 -8.73 0.48 -1.09
CA ALA A 104 -7.71 1.25 -1.76
C ALA A 104 -7.07 0.37 -2.83
N GLY A 105 -7.69 0.29 -4.01
CA GLY A 105 -7.11 -0.45 -5.13
C GLY A 105 -5.68 0.02 -5.40
N PHE A 106 -4.72 -0.90 -5.36
CA PHE A 106 -3.34 -0.62 -5.76
C PHE A 106 -3.26 -0.56 -7.29
N GLY A 107 -2.94 0.62 -7.85
CA GLY A 107 -2.71 0.83 -9.28
C GLY A 107 -3.63 1.87 -9.94
N ARG A 108 -3.42 2.14 -11.24
CA ARG A 108 -4.36 2.90 -12.07
C ARG A 108 -5.62 2.06 -12.23
N GLN A 109 -6.63 2.30 -11.39
CA GLN A 109 -7.98 1.74 -11.55
C GLN A 109 -8.55 2.22 -12.88
N GLY A 110 -8.35 1.39 -13.92
CA GLY A 110 -8.97 1.56 -15.22
C GLY A 110 -10.47 1.30 -15.12
N HIS A 111 -11.23 2.28 -15.60
CA HIS A 111 -12.60 2.20 -16.12
C HIS A 111 -13.75 1.70 -15.23
N ASN A 112 -13.49 1.18 -14.02
CA ASN A 112 -14.54 0.86 -13.07
C ASN A 112 -14.50 1.85 -11.88
N PRO A 113 -15.29 2.93 -11.91
CA PRO A 113 -15.21 4.01 -10.91
C PRO A 113 -15.85 3.64 -9.57
N TRP A 114 -16.31 2.40 -9.39
CA TRP A 114 -17.06 1.95 -8.22
C TRP A 114 -16.15 1.67 -7.03
N LYS A 115 -16.46 2.32 -5.90
CA LYS A 115 -15.84 2.10 -4.60
C LYS A 115 -16.68 1.11 -3.82
N ALA A 116 -16.22 -0.14 -3.72
CA ALA A 116 -16.87 -1.15 -2.90
C ALA A 116 -16.64 -0.84 -1.41
N VAL A 117 -17.72 -0.47 -0.71
CA VAL A 117 -17.71 -0.16 0.72
C VAL A 117 -17.61 -1.47 1.49
N ARG A 118 -16.55 -1.60 2.29
CA ARG A 118 -16.31 -2.73 3.19
C ARG A 118 -16.95 -2.53 4.55
N SER A 119 -16.91 -1.30 5.04
CA SER A 119 -17.49 -0.93 6.33
C SER A 119 -17.83 0.54 6.34
N PHE A 120 -18.69 0.94 7.26
CA PHE A 120 -19.02 2.34 7.46
C PHE A 120 -19.14 2.64 8.95
N THR A 121 -18.93 3.90 9.30
CA THR A 121 -19.03 4.37 10.69
C THR A 121 -19.87 5.63 10.72
N LEU A 122 -20.86 5.67 11.61
CA LEU A 122 -21.67 6.87 11.83
C LEU A 122 -20.79 7.94 12.48
N VAL A 123 -20.70 9.11 11.84
CA VAL A 123 -19.93 10.26 12.36
C VAL A 123 -20.85 11.26 13.03
N ARG A 124 -21.98 11.59 12.41
CA ARG A 124 -22.96 12.57 12.93
C ARG A 124 -24.36 12.35 12.36
N CYS A 125 -25.35 12.49 13.22
CA CYS A 125 -26.73 12.86 12.94
C CYS A 125 -27.03 14.05 13.88
#